data_AF-A0A354PGF8-F1
#
_entry.id   AF-A0A354PGF8-F1
#
_cell.length_a   1.000
_cell.length_b   1.000
_cell.length_c   1.000
_cell.angle_alpha   90.00
_cell.angle_beta   90.00
_cell.angle_gamma   90.00
#
_symmetry.space_group_name_H-M   'P 1'
#
loop_
_entity.id
_entity.type
_entity.pdbx_description
1 polymer ?
#
loop_
_entity_poly.entity_id
_entity_poly.type
_entity_poly.pdbx_seq_one_letter_code
_entity_poly.pdbx_strand_id
1 'polypeptide(L)'
;MEQEQHMPYITSIERMAIEKGREEAREKGREEGREAGLHAGKIQILQRIFSEPVESDEALLGQTTEQLARKLDGLQQRFEAGNETQ
;
A
#
# COMPACT_ATOMS: atom_id res chain seq x y z
N MET A 1 31.92 -19.19 45.98
CA MET A 1 30.46 -19.30 45.86
C MET A 1 29.98 -17.95 45.35
N GLU A 2 29.54 -17.92 44.08
CA GLU A 2 28.19 -17.45 43.70
C GLU A 2 28.26 -16.00 43.15
N GLN A 3 27.79 -15.62 41.96
CA GLN A 3 27.04 -16.30 40.90
C GLN A 3 27.48 -15.77 39.54
N GLU A 4 27.40 -16.64 38.52
CA GLU A 4 27.53 -16.31 37.11
C GLU A 4 26.61 -15.16 36.71
N GLN A 5 27.18 -14.13 36.08
CA GLN A 5 26.43 -13.13 35.33
C GLN A 5 25.86 -13.77 34.06
N HIS A 6 24.77 -14.52 34.20
CA HIS A 6 24.00 -15.01 33.06
C HIS A 6 22.98 -13.94 32.65
N MET A 7 23.45 -12.86 32.05
CA MET A 7 22.57 -12.03 31.21
C MET A 7 22.39 -12.81 29.91
N PRO A 8 21.19 -13.36 29.60
CA PRO A 8 21.00 -14.10 28.37
C PRO A 8 21.18 -13.08 27.25
N TYR A 9 22.14 -13.36 26.38
CA TYR A 9 22.31 -12.64 25.14
C TYR A 9 20.93 -12.59 24.44
N ILE A 10 20.23 -11.46 24.52
CA ILE A 10 19.50 -10.98 23.34
C ILE A 10 20.63 -10.81 22.34
N THR A 11 20.86 -11.87 21.58
CA THR A 11 21.99 -11.95 20.66
C THR A 11 21.88 -10.73 19.77
N SER A 12 23.00 -10.07 19.46
CA SER A 12 22.98 -8.86 18.63
C SER A 12 22.15 -9.05 17.34
N ILE A 13 21.99 -10.31 16.91
CA ILE A 13 21.10 -10.78 15.84
C ILE A 13 19.61 -10.52 16.12
N GLU A 14 19.08 -10.85 17.29
CA GLU A 14 17.67 -10.59 17.66
C GLU A 14 17.38 -9.08 17.73
N ARG A 15 18.35 -8.29 18.20
CA ARG A 15 18.25 -6.83 18.25
C ARG A 15 18.24 -6.22 16.85
N MET A 16 19.14 -6.69 15.98
CA MET A 16 19.17 -6.32 14.56
C MET A 16 17.92 -6.77 13.81
N ALA A 17 17.36 -7.93 14.11
CA ALA A 17 16.13 -8.42 13.47
C ALA A 17 14.91 -7.56 13.84
N ILE A 18 14.82 -7.07 15.10
CA ILE A 18 13.74 -6.18 15.54
C ILE A 18 13.89 -4.78 14.94
N GLU A 19 15.11 -4.24 14.86
CA GLU A 19 15.37 -2.95 14.21
C GLU A 19 15.09 -3.03 12.71
N LYS A 20 15.63 -4.04 12.03
CA LYS A 20 15.40 -4.25 10.60
C LYS A 20 13.93 -4.52 10.30
N GLY A 21 13.24 -5.30 11.12
CA GLY A 21 11.79 -5.52 10.98
C GLY A 21 10.97 -4.25 11.19
N ARG A 22 11.39 -3.32 12.07
CA ARG A 22 10.76 -2.01 12.25
C ARG A 22 11.03 -1.05 11.10
N GLU A 23 12.25 -1.06 10.57
CA GLU A 23 12.65 -0.25 9.41
C GLU A 23 11.93 -0.72 8.14
N GLU A 24 11.95 -2.03 7.88
CA GLU A 24 11.21 -2.68 6.78
C GLU A 24 9.71 -2.46 6.91
N ALA A 25 9.11 -2.57 8.11
CA ALA A 25 7.69 -2.30 8.29
C ALA A 25 7.33 -0.83 8.03
N ARG A 26 8.21 0.11 8.37
CA ARG A 26 8.01 1.54 8.13
C ARG A 26 8.20 1.91 6.67
N GLU A 27 9.16 1.30 6.00
CA GLU A 27 9.43 1.50 4.57
C GLU A 27 8.31 0.88 3.74
N LYS A 28 7.95 -0.37 4.02
CA LYS A 28 6.85 -1.08 3.35
C LYS A 28 5.50 -0.41 3.61
N GLY A 29 5.23 0.07 4.83
CA GLY A 29 4.00 0.82 5.13
C GLY A 29 3.93 2.17 4.41
N ARG A 30 5.07 2.80 4.11
CA ARG A 30 5.11 4.01 3.27
C ARG A 30 4.92 3.70 1.79
N GLU A 31 5.52 2.61 1.32
CA GLU A 31 5.43 2.20 -0.08
C GLU A 31 4.02 1.73 -0.42
N GLU A 32 3.44 0.83 0.39
CA GLU A 32 2.04 0.37 0.25
C GLU A 32 1.04 1.53 0.37
N GLY A 33 1.26 2.47 1.30
CA GLY A 33 0.40 3.65 1.44
C GLY A 33 0.51 4.63 0.26
N ARG A 34 1.70 4.77 -0.32
CA ARG A 34 1.92 5.61 -1.51
C ARG A 34 1.29 5.00 -2.76
N GLU A 35 1.40 3.69 -2.92
CA GLU A 35 0.81 2.95 -4.03
C GLU A 35 -0.72 2.96 -3.96
N ALA A 36 -1.30 2.66 -2.80
CA ALA A 36 -2.74 2.75 -2.57
C ALA A 36 -3.28 4.17 -2.83
N GLY A 37 -2.59 5.21 -2.34
CA GLY A 37 -2.98 6.60 -2.60
C GLY A 37 -2.90 6.99 -4.08
N LEU A 38 -1.88 6.50 -4.80
CA LEU A 38 -1.75 6.73 -6.24
C LEU A 38 -2.90 6.07 -7.03
N HIS A 39 -3.24 4.82 -6.71
CA HIS A 39 -4.35 4.13 -7.35
C HIS A 39 -5.69 4.80 -7.05
N ALA A 40 -5.94 5.15 -5.78
CA ALA A 40 -7.15 5.85 -5.36
C ALA A 40 -7.35 7.16 -6.15
N GLY A 41 -6.31 8.00 -6.26
CA GLY A 41 -6.39 9.24 -7.02
C GLY A 41 -6.67 9.02 -8.51
N LYS A 42 -6.02 8.03 -9.14
CA LYS A 42 -6.27 7.69 -10.55
C LYS A 42 -7.70 7.19 -10.79
N ILE A 43 -8.22 6.34 -9.90
CA ILE A 43 -9.59 5.84 -9.94
C ILE A 43 -10.59 7.01 -9.90
N GLN A 44 -10.42 7.94 -8.96
CA GLN A 44 -11.31 9.10 -8.83
C GLN A 44 -11.30 10.00 -10.08
N ILE A 45 -10.13 10.21 -10.69
CA ILE A 45 -10.01 10.97 -11.94
C ILE A 45 -10.77 10.27 -13.06
N LEU A 46 -10.57 8.96 -13.24
CA LEU A 46 -11.25 8.19 -14.27
C LEU A 46 -12.77 8.15 -14.03
N GLN A 47 -13.22 7.95 -12.80
CA GLN A 47 -14.64 8.04 -12.42
C GLN A 47 -15.24 9.38 -12.83
N ARG A 48 -14.53 10.49 -12.56
CA ARG A 48 -14.97 11.83 -12.97
C ARG A 48 -15.04 11.99 -14.50
N ILE A 49 -14.08 11.43 -15.23
CA ILE A 49 -14.08 11.45 -16.71
C ILE A 49 -15.30 10.69 -17.25
N PHE A 50 -15.63 9.54 -16.67
CA PHE A 50 -16.81 8.76 -17.05
C PHE A 50 -18.13 9.31 -16.49
N SER A 51 -18.12 10.43 -15.76
CA SER A 51 -19.28 10.96 -15.03
C SER A 51 -19.91 9.95 -14.07
N GLU A 52 -19.10 9.05 -13.52
CA GLU A 52 -19.46 8.08 -12.50
C GLU A 52 -19.34 8.71 -11.09
N PRO A 53 -20.08 8.18 -10.10
CA PRO A 53 -19.93 8.61 -8.72
C PRO A 53 -18.49 8.37 -8.25
N VAL A 54 -17.82 9.44 -7.84
CA VAL A 54 -16.44 9.38 -7.31
C VAL A 54 -16.48 8.77 -5.91
N GLU A 55 -15.70 7.72 -5.70
CA GLU A 55 -15.55 7.10 -4.39
C GLU A 55 -14.75 8.00 -3.45
N SER A 56 -15.20 8.14 -2.21
CA SER A 56 -14.48 8.88 -1.16
C SER A 56 -13.15 8.20 -0.82
N ASP A 57 -12.17 9.00 -0.39
CA ASP A 57 -10.86 8.51 0.04
C ASP A 57 -10.98 7.41 1.09
N GLU A 58 -11.89 7.55 2.05
CA GLU A 58 -12.17 6.55 3.09
C GLU A 58 -12.59 5.19 2.52
N ALA A 59 -13.42 5.20 1.47
CA ALA A 59 -13.90 3.99 0.81
C ALA A 59 -12.79 3.31 -0.02
N LEU A 60 -11.85 4.09 -0.56
CA LEU A 60 -10.72 3.58 -1.33
C LEU A 60 -9.57 3.12 -0.42
N LEU A 61 -9.27 3.85 0.65
CA LEU A 61 -8.26 3.49 1.65
C LEU A 61 -8.66 2.25 2.47
N GLY A 62 -9.95 1.95 2.55
CA GLY A 62 -10.45 0.67 3.10
C GLY A 62 -10.24 -0.54 2.19
N GLN A 63 -9.82 -0.33 0.93
CA GLN A 63 -9.55 -1.39 -0.04
C GLN A 63 -8.06 -1.73 -0.06
N THR A 64 -7.73 -2.98 -0.40
CA THR A 64 -6.34 -3.39 -0.57
C THR A 64 -5.75 -2.79 -1.86
N THR A 65 -4.43 -2.64 -1.90
CA THR A 65 -3.72 -2.18 -3.11
C THR A 65 -4.09 -2.99 -4.34
N GLU A 66 -4.28 -4.31 -4.19
CA GLU A 66 -4.69 -5.19 -5.29
C GLU A 66 -6.12 -4.92 -5.78
N GLN A 67 -7.06 -4.64 -4.87
CA GLN A 67 -8.43 -4.26 -5.24
C GLN A 67 -8.45 -2.94 -5.99
N LEU A 68 -7.68 -1.95 -5.52
CA LEU A 68 -7.53 -0.67 -6.18
C LEU A 68 -6.88 -0.83 -7.56
N ALA A 69 -5.83 -1.65 -7.68
CA ALA A 69 -5.18 -1.93 -8.96
C ALA A 69 -6.17 -2.56 -9.97
N ARG A 70 -6.97 -3.54 -9.56
CA ARG A 70 -8.00 -4.17 -10.42
C ARG A 70 -9.07 -3.18 -10.87
N LYS A 71 -9.55 -2.32 -9.97
CA LYS A 71 -10.51 -1.24 -10.31
C LYS A 71 -9.91 -0.26 -11.32
N LEU A 72 -8.67 0.15 -11.06
CA LEU A 72 -7.95 1.07 -11.94
C LEU A 72 -7.80 0.49 -13.34
N ASP A 73 -7.35 -0.76 -13.45
CA ASP A 73 -7.15 -1.45 -14.73
C ASP A 73 -8.45 -1.51 -15.55
N GLY A 74 -9.57 -1.85 -14.91
CA GLY A 74 -10.89 -1.84 -15.57
C GLY A 74 -11.32 -0.45 -16.05
N LEU A 75 -11.05 0.61 -15.28
CA LEU A 75 -11.34 1.99 -15.69
C LEU A 75 -10.42 2.47 -16.81
N GLN A 76 -9.14 2.08 -16.80
CA GLN A 76 -8.19 2.40 -17.86
C GLN A 76 -8.55 1.73 -19.19
N GLN A 77 -8.87 0.44 -19.17
CA GLN A 77 -9.29 -0.29 -20.38
C GLN A 77 -10.53 0.34 -21.02
N ARG A 78 -11.49 0.80 -20.21
CA ARG A 78 -12.67 1.52 -20.71
C ARG A 78 -12.31 2.88 -21.31
N PHE A 79 -11.29 3.54 -20.78
CA PHE A 79 -10.86 4.85 -21.26
C PHE A 79 -10.15 4.71 -22.60
N GLU A 80 -9.29 3.71 -22.73
CA GLU A 80 -8.60 3.36 -23.97
C GLU A 80 -9.60 2.92 -25.05
N ALA A 81 -10.52 2.00 -24.72
CA ALA A 81 -11.55 1.56 -25.66
C ALA A 81 -12.50 2.70 -26.11
N GLY A 82 -12.80 3.64 -25.20
CA GLY A 82 -13.60 4.82 -25.52
C GLY A 82 -12.87 5.83 -26.42
N ASN A 83 -11.54 5.95 -26.26
CA ASN A 83 -10.70 6.84 -27.08
C ASN A 83 -10.34 6.27 -28.45
N GLU A 84 -10.31 4.94 -28.62
CA GLU A 84 -10.05 4.31 -29.93
C GLU A 84 -11.22 4.46 -30.93
N THR A 85 -12.39 4.94 -30.47
CA THR A 85 -13.58 5.09 -31.32
C THR A 85 -13.75 6.50 -31.89
N GLN A 86 -12.74 7.38 -31.80
CA GLN A 86 -12.78 8.76 -32.35
C GLN A 86 -11.90 8.95 -33.60
#